data_AF-A0A2S6R583-F1
#
_entry.id   AF-A0A2S6R583-F1
#
_cell.length_a   1.000
_cell.length_b   1.000
_cell.length_c   1.000
_cell.angle_alpha   90.00
_cell.angle_beta   90.00
_cell.angle_gamma   90.00
#
_symmetry.space_group_name_H-M   'P 1'
#
loop_
_entity.id
_entity.type
_entity.pdbx_description
1 polymer ?
#
loop_
_entity_poly.entity_id
_entity_poly.type
_entity_poly.pdbx_seq_one_letter_code
_entity_poly.pdbx_strand_id
1 'polypeptide(L)'
;MASRNSGGWSKRPDLTLIAEMVEPGTRVLDIGCSDGMLLELLTQEKGVDGRGMEISQEGVSACVSRGLSVIQGNAETDLYDYPDGAFDYAILGLTLPALHQPR
;
A
#
# COMPACT_ATOMS: atom_id res chain seq x y z
N MET A 1 -20.90 17.21 -10.25
CA MET A 1 -21.37 16.06 -9.45
C MET A 1 -20.70 14.80 -9.98
N ALA A 2 -19.64 14.32 -9.33
CA ALA A 2 -19.07 13.01 -9.62
C ALA A 2 -19.70 11.99 -8.65
N SER A 3 -20.11 10.83 -9.17
CA SER A 3 -20.71 9.78 -8.36
C SER A 3 -19.64 9.14 -7.46
N ARG A 4 -19.67 9.41 -6.15
CA ARG A 4 -18.80 8.74 -5.18
C ARG A 4 -19.30 7.32 -4.99
N ASN A 5 -18.53 6.34 -5.48
CA ASN A 5 -18.90 4.93 -5.45
C ASN A 5 -18.70 4.35 -4.03
N SER A 6 -19.67 4.58 -3.15
CA SER A 6 -19.58 4.36 -1.69
C SER A 6 -19.60 2.88 -1.22
N GLY A 7 -19.43 1.92 -2.14
CA GLY A 7 -19.68 0.50 -1.88
C GLY A 7 -18.56 -0.29 -1.17
N GLY A 8 -17.29 0.08 -1.36
CA GLY A 8 -16.15 -0.68 -0.81
C GLY A 8 -15.65 -0.19 0.55
N TRP A 9 -15.45 1.12 0.66
CA TRP A 9 -14.67 1.74 1.74
C TRP A 9 -15.34 1.73 3.12
N SER A 10 -16.67 1.77 3.16
CA SER A 10 -17.46 1.77 4.40
C SER A 10 -17.21 0.52 5.27
N LYS A 11 -16.62 -0.53 4.70
CA LYS A 11 -16.27 -1.79 5.38
C LYS A 11 -14.82 -1.85 5.89
N ARG A 12 -13.99 -0.83 5.62
CA ARG A 12 -12.56 -0.78 5.98
C ARG A 12 -12.19 0.57 6.62
N PRO A 13 -12.72 0.88 7.82
CA PRO A 13 -12.42 2.14 8.52
C PRO A 13 -10.94 2.26 8.92
N ASP A 14 -10.24 1.13 9.07
CA ASP A 14 -8.81 1.04 9.28
C ASP A 14 -8.00 1.74 8.18
N LEU A 15 -8.40 1.58 6.92
CA LEU A 15 -7.73 2.20 5.78
C LEU A 15 -7.86 3.74 5.82
N THR A 16 -9.05 4.25 6.16
CA THR A 16 -9.27 5.71 6.34
C THR A 16 -8.37 6.27 7.44
N LEU A 17 -8.28 5.59 8.59
CA LEU A 17 -7.46 6.03 9.72
C LEU A 17 -5.96 6.06 9.37
N ILE A 18 -5.46 5.04 8.65
CA ILE A 18 -4.08 5.05 8.13
C ILE A 18 -3.88 6.23 7.17
N ALA A 19 -4.82 6.46 6.25
CA ALA A 19 -4.72 7.58 5.32
C ALA A 19 -4.76 8.95 6.00
N GLU A 20 -5.48 9.12 7.11
CA GLU A 20 -5.45 10.34 7.91
C GLU A 20 -4.06 10.63 8.51
N MET A 21 -3.24 9.60 8.76
CA MET A 21 -1.86 9.74 9.27
C MET A 21 -0.82 10.08 8.20
N VAL A 22 -1.14 9.93 6.91
CA VAL A 22 -0.23 10.19 5.79
C VAL A 22 -0.41 11.62 5.27
N GLU A 23 0.70 12.37 5.19
CA GLU A 23 0.73 13.71 4.59
C GLU A 23 0.48 13.67 3.07
N PRO A 24 -0.39 14.54 2.51
CA PRO A 24 -0.66 14.58 1.08
C PRO A 24 0.59 14.88 0.23
N GLY A 25 0.66 14.30 -0.97
CA GLY A 25 1.75 14.55 -1.93
C GLY A 25 3.11 13.95 -1.55
N THR A 26 3.20 13.15 -0.49
CA THR A 26 4.43 12.49 -0.05
C THR A 26 4.69 11.19 -0.82
N ARG A 27 5.91 10.65 -0.72
CA ARG A 27 6.30 9.36 -1.31
C ARG A 27 6.04 8.24 -0.31
N VAL A 28 5.29 7.21 -0.72
CA VAL A 28 4.85 6.13 0.17
C VAL A 28 5.25 4.77 -0.39
N LEU A 29 5.79 3.91 0.47
CA LEU A 29 5.92 2.48 0.22
C LEU A 29 4.91 1.71 1.08
N ASP A 30 4.00 0.98 0.44
CA ASP A 30 3.05 0.06 1.09
C ASP A 30 3.59 -1.38 1.01
N ILE A 31 3.99 -1.94 2.15
CA ILE A 31 4.66 -3.24 2.27
C ILE A 31 3.62 -4.29 2.66
N GLY A 32 3.49 -5.33 1.82
CA GLY A 32 2.39 -6.29 1.93
C GLY A 32 1.06 -5.68 1.47
N CYS A 33 1.08 -4.92 0.36
CA CYS A 33 -0.05 -4.12 -0.09
C CYS A 33 -1.27 -4.96 -0.54
N SER A 34 -1.15 -6.28 -0.64
CA SER A 34 -2.26 -7.21 -0.93
C SER A 34 -2.97 -6.87 -2.25
N ASP A 35 -4.28 -6.59 -2.23
CA ASP A 35 -5.06 -6.20 -3.41
C ASP A 35 -4.99 -4.70 -3.74
N GLY A 36 -4.22 -3.92 -2.97
CA GLY A 36 -3.90 -2.53 -3.24
C GLY A 36 -4.91 -1.50 -2.72
N MET A 37 -5.92 -1.89 -1.92
CA MET A 37 -6.95 -0.95 -1.45
C MET A 37 -6.40 0.27 -0.69
N LEU A 38 -5.35 0.12 0.13
CA LEU A 38 -4.74 1.25 0.84
C LEU A 38 -4.00 2.18 -0.12
N LEU A 39 -3.16 1.59 -0.99
CA LEU A 39 -2.38 2.33 -1.97
C LEU A 39 -3.28 3.09 -2.96
N GLU A 40 -4.39 2.49 -3.40
CA GLU A 40 -5.42 3.14 -4.21
C GLU A 40 -6.04 4.35 -3.49
N LEU A 41 -6.42 4.18 -2.22
CA LEU A 41 -6.90 5.26 -1.35
C LEU A 41 -5.92 6.41 -1.28
N LEU A 42 -4.67 6.14 -0.90
CA LEU A 42 -3.65 7.17 -0.72
C LEU A 42 -3.38 7.90 -2.03
N THR A 43 -3.34 7.17 -3.16
CA THR A 43 -3.14 7.76 -4.48
C THR A 43 -4.30 8.69 -4.86
N GLN A 44 -5.55 8.27 -4.64
CA GLN A 44 -6.74 9.03 -5.06
C GLN A 44 -7.08 10.21 -4.13
N GLU A 45 -7.02 10.03 -2.80
CA GLU A 45 -7.48 11.02 -1.82
C GLU A 45 -6.33 11.86 -1.22
N LYS A 46 -5.09 11.34 -1.21
CA LYS A 46 -3.91 12.04 -0.69
C LYS A 46 -2.90 12.44 -1.78
N GLY A 47 -3.04 11.95 -3.02
CA GLY A 47 -2.18 12.33 -4.15
C GLY A 47 -0.71 11.93 -3.96
N VAL A 48 -0.43 10.84 -3.25
CA VAL A 48 0.93 10.37 -2.96
C VAL A 48 1.64 9.81 -4.21
N ASP A 49 2.97 9.88 -4.25
CA ASP A 49 3.79 9.02 -5.11
C ASP A 49 3.90 7.65 -4.43
N GLY A 50 2.86 6.84 -4.62
CA GLY A 50 2.68 5.56 -3.96
C GLY A 50 3.27 4.39 -4.75
N ARG A 51 4.03 3.53 -4.06
CA ARG A 51 4.47 2.22 -4.55
C ARG A 51 4.10 1.12 -3.58
N GLY A 52 3.83 -0.07 -4.10
CA GLY A 52 3.62 -1.27 -3.29
C GLY A 52 4.69 -2.34 -3.50
N MET A 53 4.92 -3.13 -2.46
CA MET A 53 5.66 -4.40 -2.54
C MET A 53 4.76 -5.51 -2.01
N GLU A 54 4.59 -6.57 -2.80
CA GLU A 54 3.73 -7.70 -2.46
C GLU A 54 4.45 -9.02 -2.83
N ILE A 55 4.35 -10.04 -1.98
CA ILE A 55 5.05 -11.31 -2.18
C ILE A 55 4.29 -12.22 -3.17
N SER A 56 2.97 -12.11 -3.22
CA SER A 56 2.09 -12.93 -4.06
C SER A 56 1.88 -12.35 -5.46
N GLN A 57 2.02 -13.20 -6.49
CA GLN A 57 1.76 -12.79 -7.87
C GLN A 57 0.28 -12.40 -8.10
N GLU A 58 -0.65 -12.98 -7.33
CA GLU A 58 -2.08 -12.64 -7.37
C GLU A 58 -2.34 -11.21 -6.87
N GLY A 59 -1.77 -10.82 -5.71
CA GLY A 59 -1.89 -9.46 -5.19
C GLY A 59 -1.27 -8.41 -6.12
N VAL A 60 -0.09 -8.69 -6.67
CA VAL A 60 0.55 -7.84 -7.70
C VAL A 60 -0.36 -7.69 -8.94
N SER A 61 -0.95 -8.78 -9.43
CA SER A 61 -1.87 -8.76 -10.57
C SER A 61 -3.12 -7.93 -10.27
N ALA A 62 -3.70 -8.08 -9.08
CA ALA A 62 -4.83 -7.27 -8.62
C ALA A 62 -4.48 -5.78 -8.57
N CYS A 63 -3.32 -5.42 -8.01
CA CYS A 63 -2.84 -4.04 -7.96
C CYS A 63 -2.61 -3.44 -9.36
N VAL A 64 -1.96 -4.18 -10.27
CA VAL A 64 -1.74 -3.76 -11.65
C VAL A 64 -3.06 -3.57 -12.41
N SER A 65 -4.07 -4.42 -12.15
CA SER A 65 -5.41 -4.26 -12.73
C SER A 65 -6.14 -2.98 -12.30
N ARG A 66 -5.78 -2.41 -11.14
CA ARG A 66 -6.22 -1.10 -10.64
C ARG A 66 -5.36 0.07 -11.15
N GLY A 67 -4.28 -0.20 -11.88
CA GLY A 67 -3.32 0.81 -12.36
C GLY A 67 -2.28 1.25 -11.30
N LEU A 68 -2.08 0.48 -10.23
CA LEU A 68 -1.15 0.82 -9.16
C LEU A 68 0.30 0.40 -9.49
N SER A 69 1.27 1.17 -8.99
CA SER A 69 2.70 0.85 -9.12
C SER A 69 3.12 -0.15 -8.05
N VAL A 70 3.05 -1.44 -8.34
CA VAL A 70 3.39 -2.52 -7.40
C VAL A 70 4.39 -3.49 -8.02
N ILE A 71 5.41 -3.87 -7.24
CA ILE A 71 6.38 -4.90 -7.61
C ILE A 71 6.15 -6.18 -6.82
N GLN A 72 6.50 -7.33 -7.42
CA GLN A 72 6.63 -8.56 -6.66
C GLN A 72 7.98 -8.55 -5.93
N GLY A 73 7.97 -8.73 -4.61
CA GLY A 73 9.19 -8.69 -3.80
C GLY A 73 9.00 -9.22 -2.38
N ASN A 74 10.10 -9.61 -1.75
CA ASN A 74 10.15 -10.01 -0.35
C ASN A 74 10.77 -8.90 0.50
N ALA A 75 9.97 -8.26 1.36
CA ALA A 75 10.44 -7.17 2.20
C ALA A 75 11.56 -7.54 3.18
N GLU A 76 11.72 -8.83 3.54
CA GLU A 76 12.84 -9.27 4.40
C GLU A 76 14.21 -9.18 3.71
N THR A 77 14.26 -9.26 2.38
CA THR A 77 15.50 -9.30 1.59
C THR A 77 15.67 -8.07 0.70
N ASP A 78 14.57 -7.53 0.17
CA ASP A 78 14.61 -6.59 -0.95
C ASP A 78 14.58 -5.13 -0.46
N LEU A 79 14.23 -4.89 0.81
CA LEU A 79 14.27 -3.54 1.40
C LEU A 79 15.71 -2.99 1.51
N TYR A 80 16.73 -3.85 1.57
CA TYR A 80 18.14 -3.44 1.63
C TYR A 80 18.63 -2.77 0.34
N ASP A 81 17.94 -2.97 -0.79
CA ASP A 81 18.27 -2.34 -2.07
C ASP A 81 17.69 -0.92 -2.21
N TYR A 82 16.85 -0.48 -1.28
CA TYR A 82 16.29 0.88 -1.28
C TYR A 82 17.23 1.86 -0.57
N PRO A 83 17.55 3.03 -1.17
CA PRO A 83 18.38 4.02 -0.53
C PRO A 83 17.66 4.75 0.61
N ASP A 84 18.43 5.24 1.59
CA ASP A 84 17.93 6.08 2.67
C ASP A 84 17.10 7.26 2.13
N GLY A 85 15.92 7.49 2.71
CA GLY A 85 15.03 8.57 2.30
C GLY A 85 14.38 8.38 0.91
N ALA A 86 14.37 7.17 0.34
CA ALA A 86 13.62 6.84 -0.87
C ALA A 86 12.12 7.16 -0.76
N PHE A 87 11.55 7.00 0.44
CA PHE A 87 10.17 7.28 0.78
C PHE A 87 10.09 8.14 2.04
N ASP A 88 9.01 8.89 2.17
CA ASP A 88 8.70 9.70 3.34
C ASP A 88 7.90 8.87 4.37
N TYR A 89 7.10 7.91 3.89
CA TYR A 89 6.43 6.89 4.71
C TYR A 89 6.68 5.49 4.17
N ALA A 90 6.92 4.55 5.09
CA ALA A 90 6.75 3.12 4.84
C ALA A 90 5.59 2.62 5.71
N ILE A 91 4.60 1.98 5.10
CA ILE A 91 3.39 1.49 5.76
C ILE A 91 3.38 -0.04 5.69
N LEU A 92 3.06 -0.67 6.82
CA LEU A 92 2.92 -2.11 6.94
C LEU A 92 1.48 -2.41 7.38
N GLY A 93 0.59 -2.64 6.42
CA GLY A 93 -0.82 -2.94 6.67
C GLY A 93 -1.04 -4.32 7.31
N LEU A 94 -0.12 -5.25 7.04
CA LEU A 94 0.11 -6.47 7.78
C LEU A 94 1.60 -6.53 8.17
N THR A 95 1.90 -7.38 9.15
CA THR A 95 3.21 -7.49 9.81
C THR A 95 4.29 -8.16 8.91
N LEU A 96 5.59 -8.18 9.24
CA LEU A 96 6.26 -7.82 10.50
C LEU A 96 6.89 -9.06 11.19
N PRO A 97 6.09 -9.85 11.94
CA PRO A 97 5.73 -11.21 11.48
C PRO A 97 4.21 -11.47 11.50
N ALA A 98 3.56 -12.24 10.61
CA ALA A 98 3.95 -12.87 9.33
C ALA A 98 5.38 -13.47 9.29
N LEU A 99 6.20 -12.93 8.40
CA LEU A 99 7.67 -12.77 8.36
C LEU A 99 8.46 -13.07 9.67
N HIS A 100 8.35 -14.32 10.15
CA HIS A 100 9.25 -15.19 10.94
C HIS A 100 8.43 -16.43 11.39
N GLN A 101 7.32 -16.22 12.12
CA GLN A 101 6.19 -17.18 12.35
C GLN A 101 5.15 -16.64 13.38
N PRO A 102 3.92 -16.27 12.96
CA PRO A 102 2.73 -16.43 13.81
C PRO A 102 1.47 -16.95 13.08
N ARG A 103 0.41 -17.19 13.86
CA ARG A 103 -0.81 -17.97 13.54
C ARG A 103 -1.84 -17.23 12.69
#